data_AF-A0A1R3IWV6-F1
#
_entry.id   AF-A0A1R3IWV6-F1
#
_cell.length_a   1.000
_cell.length_b   1.000
_cell.length_c   1.000
_cell.angle_alpha   90.00
_cell.angle_beta   90.00
_cell.angle_gamma   90.00
#
_symmetry.space_group_name_H-M   'P 1'
#
loop_
_entity.id
_entity.type
_entity.pdbx_description
1 polymer ?
#
loop_
_entity_poly.entity_id
_entity_poly.type
_entity_poly.pdbx_seq_one_letter_code
_entity_poly.pdbx_strand_id
1 'polypeptide(L)'
;MVVVSLYYASSEANFGINLKPLCKPSEVSYTFLPNAAYFEFLPLDKDSVRDKTHQQLEFDDTSPKLVDLVNVKRGQYYEVVVTTLAGLYQYRVGDVHKVTGFYNESPQFEFVERQNVVLSIDGEKTSEADISRAIKNAKHLLDSLGIVLTSYTSYSDTSSTPGRYVLFWGLKTKESNNDLPKLDRLRMEECCFILEESLDDIYKLLRNSNTIAPLEIRVVRQGTFDALMDFYASKGASIAQYKTPSCIKSEEARNILNSGVVASFFSPITIF
;
A
#
# COMPACT_ATOMS: atom_id res chain seq x y z
N MET A 1 -13.98 23.27 -3.86
CA MET A 1 -12.58 23.43 -3.43
C MET A 1 -11.70 23.10 -4.61
N VAL A 2 -10.79 23.99 -5.01
CA VAL A 2 -9.81 23.68 -6.06
C VAL A 2 -8.67 22.92 -5.39
N VAL A 3 -8.37 21.72 -5.87
CA VAL A 3 -7.23 20.93 -5.40
C VAL A 3 -6.06 21.21 -6.33
N VAL A 4 -4.93 21.60 -5.76
CA VAL A 4 -3.72 21.96 -6.51
C VAL A 4 -2.58 21.09 -5.99
N SER A 5 -1.84 20.44 -6.90
CA SER A 5 -0.57 19.79 -6.59
C SER A 5 0.55 20.49 -7.35
N LEU A 6 1.45 21.15 -6.62
CA LEU A 6 2.46 22.06 -7.18
C LEU A 6 3.81 21.38 -7.44
N TYR A 7 4.23 20.52 -6.52
CA TYR A 7 5.59 19.98 -6.48
C TYR A 7 5.56 18.47 -6.33
N TYR A 8 6.58 17.83 -6.89
CA TYR A 8 6.94 16.44 -6.56
C TYR A 8 8.36 16.44 -5.98
N ALA A 9 8.48 15.99 -4.74
CA ALA A 9 9.67 16.03 -3.92
C ALA A 9 9.67 14.86 -2.92
N SER A 10 10.85 14.49 -2.43
CA SER A 10 11.04 13.52 -1.35
C SER A 10 12.18 13.97 -0.42
N SER A 11 12.44 13.21 0.64
CA SER A 11 13.57 13.48 1.54
C SER A 11 14.92 13.32 0.84
N GLU A 12 14.99 12.48 -0.20
CA GLU A 12 16.19 12.15 -0.96
C GLU A 12 16.52 13.21 -2.03
N ALA A 13 15.49 13.78 -2.68
CA ALA A 13 15.67 14.77 -3.73
C ALA A 13 14.41 15.63 -3.96
N ASN A 14 14.63 16.83 -4.49
CA ASN A 14 13.57 17.55 -5.21
C ASN A 14 13.54 17.06 -6.66
N PHE A 15 12.35 16.85 -7.24
CA PHE A 15 12.24 16.31 -8.60
C PHE A 15 11.70 17.34 -9.58
N GLY A 16 10.49 17.83 -9.36
CA GLY A 16 9.76 18.51 -10.42
C GLY A 16 8.59 19.37 -9.96
N ILE A 17 8.07 20.14 -10.90
CA ILE A 17 6.94 21.06 -10.68
C ILE A 17 5.80 20.79 -11.66
N ASN A 18 4.57 21.00 -11.21
CA ASN A 18 3.40 20.98 -12.06
C ASN A 18 3.25 22.33 -12.79
N LEU A 19 3.55 22.33 -14.09
CA LEU A 19 3.43 23.53 -14.93
C LEU A 19 1.97 23.90 -15.26
N LYS A 20 1.00 23.03 -14.90
CA LYS A 20 -0.44 23.25 -15.07
C LYS A 20 -1.14 23.07 -13.71
N PRO A 21 -0.92 23.96 -12.73
CA PRO A 21 -1.39 23.78 -11.36
C PRO A 21 -2.91 23.69 -11.22
N LEU A 22 -3.66 24.23 -12.17
CA LEU A 22 -5.13 24.22 -12.18
C LEU A 22 -5.74 23.06 -13.00
N CYS A 23 -4.94 22.08 -13.43
CA CYS A 23 -5.45 20.90 -14.13
C CYS A 23 -6.33 20.05 -13.19
N LYS A 24 -7.08 19.10 -13.76
CA LYS A 24 -7.80 18.12 -12.95
C LYS A 24 -6.80 17.26 -12.17
N PRO A 25 -7.13 16.78 -10.95
CA PRO A 25 -6.25 15.90 -10.18
C PRO A 25 -5.81 14.64 -10.95
N SER A 26 -6.69 14.08 -11.78
CA SER A 26 -6.40 12.91 -12.64
C SER A 26 -5.48 13.20 -13.83
N GLU A 27 -5.12 14.46 -14.08
CA GLU A 27 -4.32 14.90 -15.22
C GLU A 27 -2.98 15.53 -14.77
N VAL A 28 -2.67 15.45 -13.47
CA VAL A 28 -1.44 16.04 -12.91
C VAL A 28 -0.21 15.36 -13.52
N SER A 29 0.75 16.18 -13.94
CA SER A 29 2.06 15.72 -14.38
C SER A 29 3.13 16.70 -13.93
N TYR A 30 4.24 16.17 -13.42
CA TYR A 30 5.36 16.96 -12.93
C TYR A 30 6.46 17.01 -13.97
N THR A 31 6.93 18.21 -14.29
CA THR A 31 8.08 18.41 -15.17
C THR A 31 9.33 18.34 -14.30
N PHE A 32 10.19 17.36 -14.57
CA PHE A 32 11.41 17.18 -13.80
C PHE A 32 12.40 18.31 -14.12
N LEU A 33 13.05 18.81 -13.07
CA LEU A 33 14.01 19.91 -13.14
C LEU A 33 15.42 19.34 -13.26
N PRO A 34 16.08 19.39 -14.44
CA PRO A 34 17.35 18.68 -14.68
C PRO A 34 18.51 19.11 -13.77
N ASN A 35 18.38 20.26 -13.10
CA ASN A 35 19.37 20.79 -12.16
C ASN A 35 19.17 20.33 -10.71
N ALA A 36 18.07 19.62 -10.40
CA ALA A 36 17.75 19.24 -9.03
C ALA A 36 18.53 17.98 -8.56
N ALA A 37 18.71 17.01 -9.45
CA ALA A 37 19.56 15.84 -9.27
C ALA A 37 19.92 15.28 -10.66
N TYR A 38 20.85 14.33 -10.73
CA TYR A 38 21.00 13.51 -11.92
C TYR A 38 19.95 12.39 -11.88
N PHE A 39 19.10 12.33 -12.90
CA PHE A 39 17.98 11.39 -12.96
C PHE A 39 18.22 10.30 -14.00
N GLU A 40 18.13 9.08 -13.53
CA GLU A 40 18.12 7.86 -14.32
C GLU A 40 16.78 7.13 -14.12
N PHE A 41 16.43 6.27 -15.05
CA PHE A 41 15.12 5.63 -15.09
C PHE A 41 15.25 4.15 -15.37
N LEU A 42 14.76 3.33 -14.45
CA LEU A 42 14.69 1.88 -14.60
C LEU A 42 13.36 1.53 -15.27
N PRO A 43 13.36 0.98 -16.51
CA PRO A 43 12.13 0.63 -17.21
C PRO A 43 11.34 -0.47 -16.48
N LEU A 44 10.01 -0.36 -16.47
CA LEU A 44 9.11 -1.38 -15.92
C LEU A 44 8.19 -1.91 -17.01
N ASP A 45 8.06 -3.23 -17.12
CA ASP A 45 7.12 -3.87 -18.04
C ASP A 45 5.68 -3.67 -17.55
N LYS A 46 4.75 -3.33 -18.46
CA LYS A 46 3.35 -3.04 -18.12
C LYS A 46 2.64 -4.16 -17.34
N ASP A 47 3.09 -5.40 -17.50
CA ASP A 47 2.54 -6.57 -16.80
C ASP A 47 3.18 -6.80 -15.42
N SER A 48 4.44 -6.39 -15.24
CA SER A 48 5.15 -6.47 -13.94
C SER A 48 4.62 -5.48 -12.89
N VAL A 49 3.91 -4.42 -13.32
CA VAL A 49 3.22 -3.48 -12.41
C VAL A 49 1.97 -4.12 -11.78
N ARG A 50 1.47 -5.23 -12.34
CA ARG A 50 0.27 -5.93 -11.84
C ARG A 50 0.60 -7.19 -11.05
N ASP A 51 1.68 -7.90 -11.37
CA ASP A 51 2.10 -9.10 -10.64
C ASP A 51 3.17 -8.79 -9.58
N LYS A 52 2.70 -8.65 -8.33
CA LYS A 52 3.54 -8.58 -7.13
C LYS A 52 4.18 -9.94 -6.84
N THR A 53 5.25 -10.27 -7.55
CA THR A 53 6.18 -11.30 -7.09
C THR A 53 7.58 -10.74 -7.09
N HIS A 54 8.18 -10.77 -5.90
CA HIS A 54 9.55 -10.41 -5.60
C HIS A 54 10.51 -10.77 -6.74
N GLN A 55 10.89 -9.79 -7.56
CA GLN A 55 12.16 -9.90 -8.28
C GLN A 55 13.27 -9.56 -7.28
N GLN A 56 13.70 -10.58 -6.53
CA GLN A 56 15.11 -10.66 -6.17
C GLN A 56 15.84 -10.85 -7.50
N LEU A 57 16.44 -9.78 -8.03
CA LEU A 57 17.30 -9.89 -9.19
C LEU A 57 18.58 -10.58 -8.71
N GLU A 58 18.75 -11.83 -9.14
CA GLU A 58 20.05 -12.47 -9.22
C GLU A 58 20.98 -11.54 -10.02
N PHE A 59 22.23 -11.41 -9.56
CA PHE A 59 23.29 -10.70 -10.28
C PHE A 59 23.66 -11.51 -11.53
N ASP A 60 22.84 -11.42 -12.57
CA ASP A 60 23.21 -11.81 -13.92
C ASP A 60 23.61 -10.56 -14.73
N ASP A 61 24.52 -10.71 -15.68
CA ASP A 61 25.20 -9.66 -16.48
C ASP A 61 24.24 -8.87 -17.41
N THR A 62 22.93 -9.05 -17.22
CA THR A 62 21.81 -8.36 -17.88
C THR A 62 21.09 -7.42 -16.93
N SER A 63 21.82 -6.64 -16.13
CA SER A 63 21.20 -5.55 -15.36
C SER A 63 20.38 -4.65 -16.32
N PRO A 64 19.09 -4.38 -16.03
CA PRO A 64 18.26 -3.55 -16.90
C PRO A 64 18.90 -2.18 -17.05
N LYS A 65 19.27 -1.84 -18.29
CA LYS A 65 20.02 -0.63 -18.59
C LYS A 65 19.20 0.61 -18.22
N LEU A 66 19.71 1.38 -17.28
CA LEU A 66 19.13 2.66 -16.89
C LEU A 66 19.05 3.59 -18.12
N VAL A 67 17.98 4.37 -18.16
CA VAL A 67 17.70 5.32 -19.23
C VAL A 67 17.88 6.73 -18.67
N ASP A 68 18.63 7.58 -19.36
CA ASP A 68 18.79 8.98 -18.95
C ASP A 68 17.47 9.76 -19.07
N LEU A 69 17.34 10.85 -18.32
CA LEU A 69 16.18 11.74 -18.33
C LEU A 69 15.67 12.10 -19.75
N VAL A 70 16.56 12.41 -20.68
CA VAL A 70 16.18 12.82 -22.04
C VAL A 70 15.75 11.66 -22.95
N ASN A 71 16.03 10.42 -22.54
CA ASN A 71 15.82 9.22 -23.35
C ASN A 71 14.56 8.43 -22.96
N VAL A 72 13.80 8.91 -21.98
CA VAL A 72 12.53 8.29 -21.57
C VAL A 72 11.50 8.34 -22.69
N LYS A 73 10.61 7.36 -22.77
CA LYS A 73 9.62 7.23 -23.85
C LYS A 73 8.22 7.50 -23.34
N ARG A 74 7.46 8.32 -24.10
CA ARG A 74 6.06 8.63 -23.79
C ARG A 74 5.23 7.34 -23.64
N GLY A 75 4.42 7.29 -22.59
CA GLY A 75 3.53 6.18 -22.28
C GLY A 75 4.21 4.96 -21.63
N GLN A 76 5.54 5.00 -21.43
CA GLN A 76 6.29 3.99 -20.68
C GLN A 76 6.34 4.32 -19.19
N TYR A 77 6.55 3.27 -18.40
CA TYR A 77 6.62 3.31 -16.94
C TYR A 77 8.07 3.10 -16.50
N TYR A 78 8.48 3.89 -15.51
CA TYR A 78 9.84 3.84 -15.00
C TYR A 78 9.83 4.00 -13.48
N GLU A 79 10.74 3.31 -12.82
CA GLU A 79 11.15 3.68 -11.48
C GLU A 79 12.27 4.73 -11.56
N VAL A 80 12.14 5.79 -10.77
CA VAL A 80 13.14 6.87 -10.74
C VAL A 80 14.35 6.47 -9.88
N VAL A 81 15.54 6.70 -10.44
CA VAL A 81 16.84 6.50 -9.83
C VAL A 81 17.55 7.85 -9.77
N VAL A 82 18.08 8.23 -8.60
CA VAL A 82 18.68 9.55 -8.39
C VAL A 82 20.14 9.46 -7.98
N THR A 83 20.94 10.37 -8.53
CA THR A 83 22.26 10.71 -8.00
C THR A 83 22.24 12.16 -7.53
N THR A 84 22.55 12.41 -6.26
CA THR A 84 22.37 13.72 -5.59
C THR A 84 23.68 14.27 -5.05
N LEU A 85 23.76 15.59 -4.89
CA LEU A 85 24.92 16.27 -4.29
C LEU A 85 25.14 15.88 -2.81
N ALA A 86 24.13 15.31 -2.15
CA ALA A 86 24.21 14.82 -0.78
C ALA A 86 24.84 13.41 -0.67
N GLY A 87 25.29 12.82 -1.79
CA GLY A 87 26.04 11.57 -1.79
C GLY A 87 25.21 10.30 -1.98
N LEU A 88 23.96 10.43 -2.45
CA LEU A 88 23.22 9.28 -2.98
C LEU A 88 23.67 9.05 -4.42
N TYR A 89 24.07 7.82 -4.76
CA TYR A 89 24.53 7.45 -6.10
C TYR A 89 23.70 6.30 -6.63
N GLN A 90 23.09 6.49 -7.79
CA GLN A 90 22.17 5.54 -8.42
C GLN A 90 21.14 4.98 -7.43
N TYR A 91 20.63 5.84 -6.55
CA TYR A 91 19.72 5.45 -5.50
C TYR A 91 18.31 5.25 -6.07
N ARG A 92 17.79 4.03 -5.91
CA ARG A 92 16.41 3.68 -6.28
C ARG A 92 15.43 4.31 -5.31
N VAL A 93 14.66 5.29 -5.78
CA VAL A 93 13.67 5.97 -4.94
C VAL A 93 12.48 5.06 -4.64
N GLY A 94 12.18 4.10 -5.54
CA GLY A 94 11.02 3.21 -5.45
C GLY A 94 9.71 3.83 -5.96
N ASP A 95 9.74 5.05 -6.49
CA ASP A 95 8.55 5.70 -7.06
C ASP A 95 8.43 5.41 -8.55
N VAL A 96 7.25 4.93 -8.96
CA VAL A 96 6.89 4.60 -10.33
C VAL A 96 6.20 5.77 -11.01
N HIS A 97 6.70 6.10 -12.19
CA HIS A 97 6.23 7.22 -12.99
C HIS A 97 5.89 6.78 -14.41
N LYS A 98 4.86 7.38 -14.97
CA LYS A 98 4.50 7.24 -16.39
C LYS A 98 4.83 8.52 -17.12
N VAL A 99 5.55 8.43 -18.24
CA VAL A 99 5.84 9.60 -19.07
C VAL A 99 4.57 10.03 -19.80
N THR A 100 4.05 11.23 -19.51
CA THR A 100 2.83 11.76 -20.13
C THR A 100 3.11 12.66 -21.33
N GLY A 101 4.27 13.31 -21.34
CA GLY A 101 4.68 14.24 -22.39
C GLY A 101 6.03 14.88 -22.08
N PHE A 102 6.29 16.01 -22.73
CA PHE A 102 7.51 16.79 -22.57
C PHE A 102 7.15 18.28 -22.57
N TYR A 103 7.82 19.05 -21.72
CA TYR A 103 7.83 20.50 -21.79
C TYR A 103 9.20 20.93 -22.32
N ASN A 104 9.23 21.41 -23.56
CA ASN A 104 10.45 21.47 -24.37
C ASN A 104 11.10 20.08 -24.41
N GLU A 105 12.34 19.94 -23.94
CA GLU A 105 13.07 18.67 -23.87
C GLU A 105 12.93 17.97 -22.51
N SER A 106 12.39 18.65 -21.48
CA SER A 106 12.23 18.05 -20.16
C SER A 106 10.99 17.16 -20.11
N PRO A 107 11.12 15.88 -19.74
CA PRO A 107 9.97 14.97 -19.62
C PRO A 107 9.01 15.38 -18.50
N GLN A 108 7.74 15.06 -18.71
CA GLN A 108 6.66 15.21 -17.76
C GLN A 108 6.16 13.85 -17.31
N PHE A 109 6.00 13.69 -16.00
CA PHE A 109 5.67 12.42 -15.38
C PHE A 109 4.38 12.49 -14.57
N GLU A 110 3.48 11.55 -14.82
CA GLU A 110 2.39 11.19 -13.92
C GLU A 110 2.96 10.25 -12.84
N PHE A 111 2.74 10.60 -11.57
CA PHE A 111 3.03 9.69 -10.46
C PHE A 111 2.02 8.55 -10.45
N VAL A 112 2.50 7.31 -10.43
CA VAL A 112 1.66 6.12 -10.49
C VAL A 112 1.48 5.54 -9.09
N GLU A 113 2.60 5.14 -8.48
CA GLU A 113 2.62 4.61 -7.12
C GLU A 113 4.05 4.57 -6.57
N ARG A 114 4.18 4.31 -5.28
CA ARG A 114 5.43 3.89 -4.68
C ARG A 114 5.44 2.38 -4.51
N GLN A 115 6.46 1.72 -5.04
CA GLN A 115 6.63 0.28 -4.92
C GLN A 115 6.63 -0.14 -3.45
N ASN A 116 6.11 -1.34 -3.18
CA ASN A 116 6.05 -1.97 -1.87
C ASN A 116 5.23 -1.21 -0.81
N VAL A 117 4.41 -0.23 -1.18
CA VAL A 117 3.45 0.42 -0.26
C VAL A 117 2.05 -0.14 -0.50
N VAL A 118 1.40 -0.64 0.55
CA VAL A 118 0.04 -1.19 0.48
C VAL A 118 -0.97 -0.41 1.31
N LEU A 119 -0.55 0.24 2.40
CA LEU A 119 -1.39 1.13 3.20
C LEU A 119 -0.66 2.45 3.46
N SER A 120 -1.44 3.52 3.50
CA SER A 120 -1.06 4.89 3.83
C SER A 120 -2.33 5.72 4.06
N ILE A 121 -2.34 6.58 5.08
CA ILE A 121 -3.39 7.57 5.39
C ILE A 121 -2.85 8.98 5.17
N ASP A 122 -1.61 9.25 5.57
CA ASP A 122 -0.97 10.55 5.41
C ASP A 122 0.42 10.37 4.76
N GLY A 123 1.51 10.49 5.52
CA GLY A 123 2.88 10.32 5.02
C GLY A 123 3.51 8.95 5.29
N GLU A 124 2.91 8.13 6.15
CA GLU A 124 3.41 6.81 6.51
C GLU A 124 3.23 5.82 5.36
N LYS A 125 4.17 4.88 5.27
CA LYS A 125 4.20 3.87 4.20
C LYS A 125 4.29 2.51 4.85
N THR A 126 3.23 1.72 4.74
CA THR A 126 3.23 0.35 5.27
C THR A 126 3.26 -0.65 4.12
N SER A 127 4.22 -1.57 4.17
CA SER A 127 4.38 -2.63 3.17
C SER A 127 3.57 -3.89 3.50
N GLU A 128 3.43 -4.78 2.52
CA GLU A 128 2.82 -6.09 2.74
C GLU A 128 3.60 -6.93 3.76
N ALA A 129 4.94 -6.80 3.74
CA ALA A 129 5.81 -7.48 4.71
C ALA A 129 5.57 -6.97 6.13
N ASP A 130 5.35 -5.66 6.31
CA ASP A 130 5.02 -5.08 7.62
C ASP A 130 3.68 -5.58 8.13
N ILE A 131 2.65 -5.63 7.29
CA ILE A 131 1.34 -6.18 7.67
C ILE A 131 1.47 -7.67 8.03
N SER A 132 2.16 -8.46 7.21
CA SER A 132 2.37 -9.89 7.46
C SER A 132 3.11 -10.13 8.78
N ARG A 133 4.15 -9.34 9.05
CA ARG A 133 4.89 -9.35 10.32
C ARG A 133 3.99 -8.98 11.50
N ALA A 134 3.21 -7.91 11.39
CA ALA A 134 2.28 -7.49 12.44
C ALA A 134 1.22 -8.56 12.72
N ILE A 135 0.64 -9.16 11.69
CA ILE A 135 -0.34 -10.24 11.81
C ILE A 135 0.28 -11.48 12.44
N LYS A 136 1.51 -11.84 12.07
CA LYS A 136 2.24 -12.94 12.71
C LYS A 136 2.38 -12.73 14.21
N ASN A 137 2.67 -11.50 14.64
CA ASN A 137 2.77 -11.17 16.06
C ASN A 137 1.41 -11.30 16.77
N ALA A 138 0.34 -10.73 16.19
CA ALA A 138 -1.00 -10.83 16.76
C ALA A 138 -1.56 -12.26 16.75
N LYS A 139 -1.13 -13.10 15.79
CA LYS A 139 -1.51 -14.51 15.70
C LYS A 139 -1.09 -15.32 16.92
N HIS A 140 0.02 -14.98 17.58
CA HIS A 140 0.42 -15.66 18.81
C HIS A 140 -0.64 -15.55 19.92
N LEU A 141 -1.31 -14.40 20.03
CA LEU A 141 -2.41 -14.21 20.97
C LEU A 141 -3.63 -15.03 20.55
N LEU A 142 -4.01 -15.00 19.27
CA LEU A 142 -5.12 -15.83 18.76
C LEU A 142 -4.90 -17.32 19.01
N ASP A 143 -3.68 -17.80 18.79
CA ASP A 143 -3.32 -19.21 18.97
C ASP A 143 -3.48 -19.67 20.43
N SER A 144 -3.19 -18.78 21.39
CA SER A 144 -3.37 -19.03 22.83
C SER A 144 -4.84 -19.11 23.24
N LEU A 145 -5.74 -18.51 22.45
CA LEU A 145 -7.19 -18.53 22.64
C LEU A 145 -7.87 -19.69 21.88
N GLY A 146 -7.09 -20.54 21.20
CA GLY A 146 -7.66 -21.60 20.37
C GLY A 146 -8.30 -21.10 19.06
N ILE A 147 -7.98 -19.88 18.63
CA ILE A 147 -8.52 -19.23 17.43
C ILE A 147 -7.49 -19.30 16.29
N VAL A 148 -7.95 -19.62 15.10
CA VAL A 148 -7.13 -19.67 13.88
C VAL A 148 -7.54 -18.55 12.93
N LEU A 149 -6.58 -17.70 12.58
CA LEU A 149 -6.72 -16.76 11.46
C LEU A 149 -6.53 -17.52 10.15
N THR A 150 -7.59 -17.58 9.35
CA THR A 150 -7.63 -18.32 8.07
C THR A 150 -7.30 -17.45 6.86
N SER A 151 -7.74 -16.19 6.89
CA SER A 151 -7.50 -15.23 5.81
C SER A 151 -7.57 -13.82 6.36
N TYR A 152 -6.83 -12.92 5.73
CA TYR A 152 -6.90 -11.50 6.03
C TYR A 152 -6.75 -10.67 4.76
N THR A 153 -7.22 -9.43 4.84
CA THR A 153 -6.87 -8.35 3.91
C THR A 153 -7.01 -7.02 4.65
N SER A 154 -6.45 -5.95 4.11
CA SER A 154 -6.55 -4.60 4.68
C SER A 154 -7.06 -3.57 3.68
N TYR A 155 -7.39 -2.38 4.17
CA TYR A 155 -7.49 -1.16 3.36
C TYR A 155 -7.30 0.09 4.22
N SER A 156 -6.97 1.21 3.58
CA SER A 156 -6.95 2.55 4.20
C SER A 156 -8.35 3.14 4.19
N ASP A 157 -8.95 3.33 5.36
CA ASP A 157 -10.25 3.97 5.49
C ASP A 157 -10.10 5.48 5.71
N THR A 158 -10.40 6.23 4.66
CA THR A 158 -10.37 7.69 4.64
C THR A 158 -11.78 8.30 4.68
N SER A 159 -12.81 7.52 5.06
CA SER A 159 -14.18 8.06 5.19
C SER A 159 -14.35 8.90 6.46
N SER A 160 -13.48 8.72 7.46
CA SER A 160 -13.40 9.55 8.67
C SER A 160 -12.14 10.41 8.67
N THR A 161 -12.16 11.50 9.43
CA THR A 161 -10.99 12.35 9.72
C THR A 161 -10.72 12.36 11.23
N PRO A 162 -9.57 11.85 11.71
CA PRO A 162 -8.51 11.21 10.92
C PRO A 162 -8.94 9.86 10.30
N GLY A 163 -8.27 9.47 9.21
CA GLY A 163 -8.44 8.16 8.58
C GLY A 163 -7.76 7.06 9.40
N ARG A 164 -8.03 5.78 9.10
CA ARG A 164 -7.48 4.64 9.86
C ARG A 164 -7.15 3.44 8.99
N TYR A 165 -6.33 2.55 9.50
CA TYR A 165 -6.16 1.22 8.91
C TYR A 165 -7.30 0.30 9.34
N VAL A 166 -7.86 -0.45 8.39
CA VAL A 166 -8.86 -1.47 8.65
C VAL A 166 -8.35 -2.82 8.13
N LEU A 167 -8.39 -3.84 8.98
CA LEU A 167 -8.05 -5.22 8.62
C LEU A 167 -9.29 -6.10 8.74
N PHE A 168 -9.61 -6.84 7.68
CA PHE A 168 -10.64 -7.87 7.71
C PHE A 168 -10.02 -9.22 8.07
N TRP A 169 -10.57 -9.89 9.08
CA TRP A 169 -10.08 -11.18 9.58
C TRP A 169 -11.14 -12.26 9.43
N GLY A 170 -10.79 -13.33 8.72
CA GLY A 170 -11.55 -14.58 8.69
C GLY A 170 -11.05 -15.52 9.78
N LEU A 171 -11.87 -15.79 10.80
CA LEU A 171 -11.48 -16.58 11.97
C LEU A 171 -12.23 -17.92 12.04
N LYS A 172 -11.56 -18.93 12.58
CA LYS A 172 -12.16 -20.24 12.92
C LYS A 172 -11.68 -20.71 14.29
N THR A 173 -12.44 -21.61 14.91
CA THR A 173 -12.03 -22.28 16.14
C THR A 173 -11.16 -23.50 15.79
N LYS A 174 -10.12 -23.83 16.57
CA LYS A 174 -9.28 -25.02 16.31
C LYS A 174 -10.08 -26.34 16.31
N GLU A 175 -11.17 -26.39 17.08
CA GLU A 175 -11.94 -27.62 17.34
C GLU A 175 -13.25 -27.73 16.52
N SER A 176 -13.70 -26.66 15.86
CA SER A 176 -14.91 -26.66 15.02
C SER A 176 -14.64 -25.95 13.69
N ASN A 177 -14.92 -26.64 12.58
CA ASN A 177 -14.67 -26.12 11.24
C ASN A 177 -15.65 -25.03 10.80
N ASN A 178 -16.80 -24.88 11.47
CA ASN A 178 -17.92 -24.04 10.98
C ASN A 178 -18.40 -22.96 11.96
N ASP A 179 -18.00 -22.99 13.23
CA ASP A 179 -18.44 -21.99 14.20
C ASP A 179 -17.49 -20.80 14.31
N LEU A 180 -18.05 -19.60 14.35
CA LEU A 180 -17.31 -18.39 14.69
C LEU A 180 -16.83 -18.53 16.15
N PRO A 181 -15.53 -18.30 16.44
CA PRO A 181 -15.04 -18.39 17.81
C PRO A 181 -15.73 -17.36 18.70
N LYS A 182 -15.87 -17.67 19.98
CA LYS A 182 -16.34 -16.69 20.97
C LYS A 182 -15.29 -15.60 21.12
N LEU A 183 -15.57 -14.42 20.60
CA LEU A 183 -14.65 -13.29 20.59
C LEU A 183 -14.74 -12.54 21.93
N ASP A 184 -13.68 -12.63 22.74
CA ASP A 184 -13.52 -11.75 23.89
C ASP A 184 -13.07 -10.36 23.41
N ARG A 185 -13.84 -9.34 23.78
CA ARG A 185 -13.60 -7.96 23.33
C ARG A 185 -12.20 -7.46 23.73
N LEU A 186 -11.78 -7.66 24.98
CA LEU A 186 -10.49 -7.15 25.47
C LEU A 186 -9.34 -7.84 24.73
N ARG A 187 -9.47 -9.15 24.46
CA ARG A 187 -8.45 -9.89 23.69
C ARG A 187 -8.37 -9.47 22.23
N MET A 188 -9.49 -9.11 21.61
CA MET A 188 -9.50 -8.60 20.24
C MET A 188 -8.94 -7.17 20.17
N GLU A 189 -9.24 -6.32 21.15
CA GLU A 189 -8.62 -4.99 21.27
C GLU A 189 -7.11 -5.09 21.52
N GLU A 190 -6.66 -6.10 22.30
CA GLU A 190 -5.23 -6.44 22.47
C GLU A 190 -4.58 -6.88 21.15
N CYS A 191 -5.30 -7.63 20.30
CA CYS A 191 -4.83 -7.93 18.93
C CYS A 191 -4.65 -6.67 18.09
N CYS A 192 -5.59 -5.72 18.16
CA CYS A 192 -5.47 -4.43 17.47
C CYS A 192 -4.23 -3.66 17.94
N PHE A 193 -3.99 -3.64 19.25
CA PHE A 193 -2.80 -3.00 19.83
C PHE A 193 -1.50 -3.66 19.36
N ILE A 194 -1.40 -4.99 19.41
CA ILE A 194 -0.21 -5.72 18.95
C ILE A 194 0.07 -5.45 17.46
N LEU A 195 -0.98 -5.32 16.64
CA LEU A 195 -0.82 -4.92 15.24
C LEU A 195 -0.18 -3.53 15.15
N GLU A 196 -0.74 -2.52 15.82
CA GLU A 196 -0.22 -1.14 15.78
C GLU A 196 1.23 -1.06 16.27
N GLU A 197 1.56 -1.72 17.38
CA GLU A 197 2.92 -1.73 17.94
C GLU A 197 3.95 -2.40 17.01
N SER A 198 3.49 -3.32 16.17
CA SER A 198 4.34 -4.02 15.20
C SER A 198 4.61 -3.21 13.93
N LEU A 199 3.86 -2.12 13.69
CA LEU A 199 4.06 -1.23 12.55
C LEU A 199 5.27 -0.31 12.75
N ASP A 200 5.64 0.38 11.67
CA ASP A 200 6.77 1.29 11.62
C ASP A 200 6.62 2.48 12.60
N ASP A 201 7.76 3.06 12.99
CA ASP A 201 7.82 4.18 13.93
C ASP A 201 7.08 5.41 13.42
N ILE A 202 7.02 5.64 12.10
CA ILE A 202 6.25 6.75 11.54
C ILE A 202 4.74 6.52 11.74
N TYR A 203 4.22 5.30 11.54
CA TYR A 203 2.82 5.00 11.85
C TYR A 203 2.51 5.29 13.31
N LYS A 204 3.36 4.80 14.24
CA LYS A 204 3.17 5.00 15.69
C LYS A 204 3.24 6.47 16.07
N LEU A 205 4.15 7.24 15.46
CA LEU A 205 4.24 8.69 15.65
C LEU A 205 2.95 9.41 15.22
N LEU A 206 2.42 9.09 14.04
CA LEU A 206 1.17 9.68 13.52
C LEU A 206 -0.07 9.23 14.30
N ARG A 207 -0.06 8.00 14.81
CA ARG A 207 -1.09 7.46 15.71
C ARG A 207 -1.11 8.19 17.05
N ASN A 208 0.07 8.50 17.61
CA ASN A 208 0.23 9.25 18.86
C ASN A 208 -0.12 10.74 18.70
N SER A 209 0.08 11.32 17.52
CA SER A 209 -0.31 12.71 17.22
C SER A 209 -1.78 12.87 16.81
N ASN A 210 -2.58 11.79 16.83
CA ASN A 210 -3.96 11.75 16.33
C ASN A 210 -4.12 12.12 14.85
N THR A 211 -3.07 11.97 14.04
CA THR A 211 -3.13 12.11 12.57
C THR A 211 -3.73 10.86 11.93
N ILE A 212 -3.52 9.69 12.55
CA ILE A 212 -4.15 8.42 12.20
C ILE A 212 -5.07 7.98 13.35
N ALA A 213 -6.31 7.61 13.02
CA ALA A 213 -7.27 7.07 13.97
C ALA A 213 -6.91 5.63 14.38
N PRO A 214 -7.45 5.12 15.50
CA PRO A 214 -7.17 3.77 15.96
C PRO A 214 -7.46 2.70 14.89
N LEU A 215 -6.50 1.80 14.70
CA LEU A 215 -6.63 0.63 13.81
C LEU A 215 -7.88 -0.18 14.17
N GLU A 216 -8.60 -0.62 13.14
CA GLU A 216 -9.79 -1.45 13.28
C GLU A 216 -9.55 -2.86 12.74
N ILE A 217 -9.88 -3.88 13.54
CA ILE A 217 -10.08 -5.25 13.07
C ILE A 217 -11.58 -5.48 12.87
N ARG A 218 -11.97 -5.85 11.65
CA ARG A 218 -13.31 -6.32 11.30
C ARG A 218 -13.31 -7.83 11.12
N VAL A 219 -13.97 -8.56 12.01
CA VAL A 219 -14.13 -10.00 11.85
C VAL A 219 -15.28 -10.26 10.89
N VAL A 220 -15.06 -11.16 9.92
CA VAL A 220 -16.06 -11.53 8.91
C VAL A 220 -16.57 -12.95 9.11
N ARG A 221 -17.82 -13.21 8.69
CA ARG A 221 -18.39 -14.56 8.67
C ARG A 221 -17.64 -15.48 7.71
N GLN A 222 -17.74 -16.79 7.94
CA GLN A 222 -17.28 -17.78 6.97
C GLN A 222 -17.95 -17.59 5.59
N GLY A 223 -17.21 -17.92 4.54
CA GLY A 223 -17.65 -17.73 3.15
C GLY A 223 -17.43 -16.32 2.60
N THR A 224 -17.11 -15.32 3.44
CA THR A 224 -16.90 -13.94 2.94
C THR A 224 -15.68 -13.83 2.02
N PHE A 225 -14.58 -14.49 2.36
CA PHE A 225 -13.38 -14.54 1.51
C PHE A 225 -13.57 -15.41 0.26
N ASP A 226 -14.46 -16.42 0.32
CA ASP A 226 -14.84 -17.21 -0.86
C ASP A 226 -15.65 -16.35 -1.84
N ALA A 227 -16.62 -15.57 -1.33
CA ALA A 227 -17.36 -14.60 -2.14
C ALA A 227 -16.44 -13.52 -2.76
N LEU A 228 -15.39 -13.12 -2.04
CA LEU A 228 -14.36 -12.22 -2.57
C LEU A 228 -13.56 -12.89 -3.70
N MET A 229 -13.20 -14.17 -3.54
CA MET A 229 -12.55 -14.95 -4.59
C MET A 229 -13.43 -15.07 -5.83
N ASP A 230 -14.71 -15.41 -5.66
CA ASP A 230 -15.69 -15.50 -6.76
C ASP A 230 -15.83 -14.17 -7.50
N PHE A 231 -15.82 -13.05 -6.77
CA PHE A 231 -15.81 -11.71 -7.37
C PHE A 231 -14.60 -11.51 -8.27
N TYR A 232 -13.39 -11.80 -7.81
CA TYR A 232 -12.19 -11.66 -8.64
C TYR A 232 -12.16 -12.66 -9.81
N ALA A 233 -12.65 -13.88 -9.60
CA ALA A 233 -12.79 -14.86 -10.67
C ALA A 233 -13.75 -14.37 -11.77
N SER A 234 -14.87 -13.74 -11.40
CA SER A 234 -15.81 -13.12 -12.34
C SER A 234 -15.20 -11.95 -13.14
N LYS A 235 -14.15 -11.33 -12.61
CA LYS A 235 -13.36 -10.27 -13.26
C LYS A 235 -12.18 -10.82 -14.08
N GLY A 236 -12.09 -12.14 -14.23
CA GLY A 236 -11.09 -12.81 -15.07
C GLY A 236 -9.86 -13.31 -14.32
N ALA A 237 -9.84 -13.27 -12.97
CA ALA A 237 -8.75 -13.90 -12.21
C ALA A 237 -8.81 -15.43 -12.31
N SER A 238 -7.66 -16.07 -12.48
CA SER A 238 -7.57 -17.53 -12.44
C SER A 238 -7.82 -18.05 -11.02
N ILE A 239 -8.85 -18.86 -10.84
CA ILE A 239 -9.19 -19.48 -9.54
C ILE A 239 -8.02 -20.31 -9.00
N ALA A 240 -7.33 -21.03 -9.89
CA ALA A 240 -6.22 -21.92 -9.51
C ALA A 240 -4.98 -21.17 -8.97
N GLN A 241 -4.82 -19.90 -9.32
CA GLN A 241 -3.68 -19.06 -8.89
C GLN A 241 -4.11 -17.98 -7.90
N TYR A 242 -5.39 -17.93 -7.53
CA TYR A 242 -5.89 -16.87 -6.68
C TYR A 242 -5.24 -16.94 -5.30
N LYS A 243 -4.69 -15.80 -4.89
CA LYS A 243 -4.31 -15.53 -3.51
C LYS A 243 -5.10 -14.31 -3.06
N THR A 244 -5.63 -14.38 -1.84
CA THR A 244 -6.30 -13.23 -1.24
C THR A 244 -5.31 -12.06 -1.22
N PRO A 245 -5.63 -10.93 -1.87
CA PRO A 245 -4.75 -9.77 -1.86
C PRO A 245 -4.61 -9.25 -0.43
N SER A 246 -3.40 -8.88 -0.04
CA SER A 246 -3.14 -8.34 1.31
C SER A 246 -3.80 -6.97 1.54
N CYS A 247 -4.16 -6.23 0.49
CA CYS A 247 -4.86 -4.95 0.55
C CYS A 247 -5.88 -4.80 -0.60
N ILE A 248 -7.07 -4.27 -0.30
CA ILE A 248 -8.15 -4.03 -1.27
C ILE A 248 -8.21 -2.55 -1.66
N LYS A 249 -8.10 -2.28 -2.97
CA LYS A 249 -8.34 -0.95 -3.56
C LYS A 249 -9.76 -0.78 -4.14
N SER A 250 -10.40 -1.85 -4.60
CA SER A 250 -11.75 -1.81 -5.22
C SER A 250 -12.84 -1.53 -4.19
N GLU A 251 -13.79 -0.67 -4.54
CA GLU A 251 -14.95 -0.38 -3.69
C GLU A 251 -15.93 -1.55 -3.62
N GLU A 252 -16.15 -2.23 -4.74
CA GLU A 252 -17.02 -3.40 -4.83
C GLU A 252 -16.51 -4.56 -3.97
N ALA A 253 -15.21 -4.83 -4.03
CA ALA A 253 -14.55 -5.81 -3.16
C ALA A 253 -14.67 -5.43 -1.66
N ARG A 254 -14.53 -4.14 -1.33
CA ARG A 254 -14.74 -3.65 0.05
C ARG A 254 -16.19 -3.83 0.50
N ASN A 255 -17.16 -3.60 -0.39
CA ASN A 255 -18.58 -3.78 -0.07
C ASN A 255 -18.92 -5.25 0.21
N ILE A 256 -18.34 -6.19 -0.52
CA ILE A 256 -18.47 -7.63 -0.24
C ILE A 256 -17.96 -7.95 1.16
N LEU A 257 -16.75 -7.49 1.50
CA LEU A 257 -16.16 -7.71 2.82
C LEU A 257 -16.99 -7.08 3.95
N ASN A 258 -17.40 -5.82 3.77
CA ASN A 258 -18.23 -5.09 4.74
C ASN A 258 -19.59 -5.78 4.98
N SER A 259 -20.21 -6.34 3.93
CA SER A 259 -21.46 -7.10 4.07
C SER A 259 -21.32 -8.40 4.88
N GLY A 260 -20.08 -8.88 5.02
CA GLY A 260 -19.71 -10.08 5.78
C GLY A 260 -19.30 -9.81 7.21
N VAL A 261 -19.19 -8.55 7.64
CA VAL A 261 -18.71 -8.20 8.98
C VAL A 261 -19.70 -8.64 10.06
N VAL A 262 -19.18 -9.31 11.08
CA VAL A 262 -19.95 -9.78 12.25
C VAL A 262 -19.53 -9.09 13.55
N ALA A 263 -18.31 -8.56 13.62
CA ALA A 263 -17.82 -7.78 14.75
C ALA A 263 -16.70 -6.83 14.33
N SER A 264 -16.60 -5.69 15.03
CA SER A 264 -15.51 -4.71 14.86
C SER A 264 -14.85 -4.43 16.21
N PHE A 265 -13.53 -4.31 16.19
CA PHE A 265 -12.70 -4.01 17.36
C PHE A 265 -11.69 -2.94 16.99
N PHE A 266 -11.41 -2.04 17.93
CA PHE A 266 -10.49 -0.92 17.71
C PHE A 266 -9.31 -1.03 18.65
N SER A 267 -8.14 -0.59 18.19
CA SER A 267 -6.99 -0.43 19.08
C SER A 267 -7.36 0.55 20.21
N PRO A 268 -7.02 0.24 21.47
CA PRO A 268 -7.27 1.15 22.57
C PRO A 268 -6.58 2.50 22.31
N ILE A 269 -7.19 3.58 22.80
CA ILE A 269 -6.55 4.89 22.78
C ILE A 269 -5.42 4.83 23.81
N THR A 270 -4.17 4.92 23.35
CA THR A 270 -3.02 5.12 24.24
C THR A 270 -3.17 6.49 24.88
N ILE A 271 -3.74 6.53 26.09
CA ILE A 271 -3.77 7.73 26.92
C ILE A 271 -2.39 7.82 27.57
N PHE A 272 -1.52 8.66 27.02
CA PHE A 272 -0.33 9.12 27.72
C PHE A 272 -0.68 10.32 28.61
#